data_AF-A0A1X7SUK0-F1
#
_entry.id   AF-A0A1X7SUK0-F1
#
_cell.length_a   1.000
_cell.length_b   1.000
_cell.length_c   1.000
_cell.angle_alpha   90.00
_cell.angle_beta   90.00
_cell.angle_gamma   90.00
#
_symmetry.space_group_name_H-M   'P 1'
#
loop_
_entity.id
_entity.type
_entity.pdbx_description
1 polymer ?
#
loop_
_entity_poly.entity_id
_entity_poly.type
_entity_poly.pdbx_seq_one_letter_code
_entity_poly.pdbx_strand_id
1 'polypeptide(L)'
;IHRSLSKHPNPMNHLEHEQLFMHLQMLGLSIKTMQAQLYPELKEIRKELKEITESTSIFKDQMINESSSQAQQVKQLEERLKGEPSNQIILDLQERVKQLKDKVNKLESGASYRPLNQGFDDMSTSDSKMGGSIEHKLAEQERTSGMLKVHLSELKLQLQASLASTYNGSFLWRIPDVKQRKRDAIEGKTTSICTPPFYTGRNGYKMCI
;
A
#
# COMPACT_ATOMS: atom_id res chain seq x y z
N ILE A 1 -62.62 66.94 64.39
CA ILE A 1 -63.23 65.67 63.91
C ILE A 1 -62.13 64.90 63.19
N HIS A 2 -61.38 64.08 63.91
CA HIS A 2 -60.31 63.24 63.36
C HIS A 2 -60.91 61.93 62.83
N ARG A 3 -60.74 61.65 61.54
CA ARG A 3 -60.85 60.30 60.97
C ARG A 3 -59.45 59.83 60.62
N SER A 4 -58.90 58.92 61.42
CA SER A 4 -57.71 58.12 61.08
C SER A 4 -58.18 56.69 60.82
N LEU A 5 -58.31 56.36 59.53
CA LEU A 5 -58.57 54.99 59.06
C LEU A 5 -57.37 54.10 59.38
N SER A 6 -57.64 53.02 60.11
CA SER A 6 -56.68 51.96 60.40
C SER A 6 -56.21 51.30 59.10
N LYS A 7 -54.90 51.36 58.84
CA LYS A 7 -54.27 50.48 57.86
C LYS A 7 -54.19 49.08 58.47
N HIS A 8 -55.16 48.23 58.17
CA HIS A 8 -55.02 46.79 58.44
C HIS A 8 -53.99 46.20 57.45
N PRO A 9 -53.00 45.43 57.94
CA PRO A 9 -52.02 44.80 57.07
C PRO A 9 -52.70 43.71 56.23
N ASN A 10 -52.48 43.75 54.92
CA ASN A 10 -53.12 42.84 53.97
C ASN A 10 -52.53 41.42 54.14
N PRO A 11 -53.30 40.43 54.64
CA PRO A 11 -52.79 39.10 55.00
C PRO A 11 -52.30 38.29 53.80
N MET A 12 -52.75 38.64 52.58
CA MET A 12 -52.31 38.01 51.34
C MET A 12 -50.80 38.20 51.07
N ASN A 13 -50.23 39.36 51.40
CA ASN A 13 -48.80 39.62 51.17
C ASN A 13 -47.90 38.80 52.10
N HIS A 14 -48.38 38.41 53.28
CA HIS A 14 -47.60 37.61 54.24
C HIS A 14 -47.48 36.15 53.77
N LEU A 15 -48.57 35.58 53.26
CA LEU A 15 -48.59 34.21 52.75
C LEU A 15 -47.71 34.06 51.49
N GLU A 16 -47.73 35.04 50.60
CA GLU A 16 -46.84 35.09 49.44
C GLU A 16 -45.36 35.20 49.83
N HIS A 17 -45.05 35.98 50.88
CA HIS A 17 -43.69 36.10 51.41
C HIS A 17 -43.20 34.80 52.05
N GLU A 18 -44.04 34.08 52.80
CA GLU A 18 -43.69 32.76 53.36
C GLU A 18 -43.51 31.72 52.27
N GLN A 19 -44.38 31.70 51.24
CA GLN A 19 -44.23 30.80 50.10
C GLN A 19 -42.94 31.06 49.33
N LEU A 20 -42.59 32.34 49.12
CA LEU A 20 -41.34 32.75 48.50
C LEU A 20 -40.13 32.32 49.34
N PHE A 21 -40.19 32.50 50.66
CA PHE A 21 -39.14 32.07 51.59
C PHE A 21 -38.92 30.55 51.56
N MET A 22 -40.00 29.77 51.60
CA MET A 22 -39.95 28.31 51.49
C MET A 22 -39.34 27.88 50.15
N HIS A 23 -39.73 28.52 49.04
CA HIS A 23 -39.17 28.22 47.73
C HIS A 23 -37.67 28.55 47.66
N LEU A 24 -37.24 29.69 48.21
CA LEU A 24 -35.82 30.06 48.33
C LEU A 24 -35.02 29.05 49.16
N GLN A 25 -35.58 28.54 50.26
CA GLN A 25 -34.95 27.48 51.06
C GLN A 25 -34.83 26.18 50.28
N MET A 26 -35.88 25.77 49.56
CA MET A 26 -35.88 24.57 48.73
C MET A 26 -34.87 24.67 47.57
N LEU A 27 -34.76 25.84 46.93
CA LEU A 27 -33.73 26.11 45.93
C LEU A 27 -32.33 26.06 46.54
N GLY A 28 -32.13 26.68 47.71
CA GLY A 28 -30.85 26.67 48.42
C GLY A 28 -30.39 25.25 48.80
N LEU A 29 -31.31 24.40 49.24
CA LEU A 29 -31.04 22.98 49.49
C LEU A 29 -30.72 22.23 48.20
N SER A 30 -31.47 22.47 47.13
CA SER A 30 -31.25 21.84 45.82
C SER A 30 -29.88 22.19 45.24
N ILE A 31 -29.47 23.46 45.35
CA ILE A 31 -28.14 23.93 44.93
C ILE A 31 -27.04 23.25 45.76
N LYS A 32 -27.21 23.15 47.08
CA LYS A 32 -26.24 22.46 47.95
C LYS A 32 -26.11 20.98 47.60
N THR A 33 -27.23 20.29 47.37
CA THR A 33 -27.23 18.87 46.98
C THR A 33 -26.56 18.68 45.62
N MET A 34 -26.89 19.53 44.64
CA MET A 34 -26.26 19.50 43.32
C MET A 34 -24.75 19.79 43.40
N GLN A 35 -24.33 20.75 44.23
CA GLN A 35 -22.93 21.06 44.46
C GLN A 35 -22.18 19.88 45.11
N ALA A 36 -22.82 19.19 46.06
CA ALA A 36 -22.26 18.00 46.71
C ALA A 36 -22.12 16.80 45.76
N GLN A 37 -22.98 16.69 44.74
CA GLN A 37 -22.93 15.64 43.72
C GLN A 37 -21.91 15.95 42.61
N LEU A 38 -21.79 17.20 42.16
CA LEU A 38 -20.87 17.57 41.08
C LEU A 38 -19.39 17.61 41.53
N TYR A 39 -19.12 17.95 42.78
CA TYR A 39 -17.74 18.03 43.29
C TYR A 39 -16.94 16.72 43.19
N PRO A 40 -17.46 15.54 43.61
CA PRO A 40 -16.75 14.27 43.43
C PRO A 40 -16.59 13.89 41.96
N GLU A 41 -17.59 14.14 41.10
CA GLU A 41 -17.47 13.87 39.65
C GLU A 41 -16.34 14.69 39.01
N LEU A 42 -16.25 15.99 39.32
CA LEU A 42 -15.16 16.85 38.85
C LEU A 42 -13.79 16.39 39.38
N LYS A 43 -13.74 15.81 40.58
CA LYS A 43 -12.51 15.27 41.17
C LYS A 43 -12.06 14.00 40.46
N GLU A 44 -12.98 13.08 40.17
CA GLU A 44 -12.68 11.86 39.43
C GLU A 44 -12.28 12.14 37.97
N ILE A 45 -13.02 13.01 37.27
CA ILE A 45 -12.65 13.44 35.90
C ILE A 45 -11.25 14.04 35.88
N ARG A 46 -10.90 14.88 36.87
CA ARG A 46 -9.55 15.46 36.97
C ARG A 46 -8.48 14.39 37.18
N LYS A 47 -8.78 13.34 37.95
CA LYS A 47 -7.88 12.22 38.20
C LYS A 47 -7.66 11.41 36.92
N GLU A 48 -8.74 11.04 36.22
CA GLU A 48 -8.66 10.33 34.93
C GLU A 48 -7.87 11.13 33.89
N LEU A 49 -8.11 12.45 33.78
CA LEU A 49 -7.33 13.30 32.88
C LEU A 49 -5.83 13.28 33.20
N LYS A 50 -5.46 13.22 34.48
CA LYS A 50 -4.06 13.13 34.91
C LYS A 50 -3.44 11.79 34.48
N GLU A 51 -4.14 10.69 34.72
CA GLU A 51 -3.70 9.34 34.34
C GLU A 51 -3.56 9.19 32.81
N ILE A 52 -4.50 9.74 32.04
CA ILE A 52 -4.44 9.77 30.58
C ILE A 52 -3.24 10.61 30.11
N THR A 53 -2.99 11.76 30.74
CA THR A 53 -1.85 12.62 30.39
C THR A 53 -0.52 11.91 30.63
N GLU A 54 -0.38 11.24 31.78
CA GLU A 54 0.81 10.44 32.12
C GLU A 54 0.99 9.28 31.13
N SER A 55 -0.08 8.53 30.85
CA SER A 55 -0.08 7.43 29.88
C SER A 55 0.30 7.89 28.47
N THR A 56 -0.20 9.06 28.05
CA THR A 56 0.11 9.66 26.75
C THR A 56 1.58 10.09 26.69
N SER A 57 2.15 10.61 27.79
CA SER A 57 3.57 10.96 27.86
C SER A 57 4.45 9.72 27.68
N ILE A 58 4.15 8.64 28.42
CA ILE A 58 4.91 7.38 28.35
C ILE A 58 4.82 6.81 26.92
N PHE A 59 3.62 6.78 26.34
CA PHE A 59 3.42 6.29 24.98
C PHE A 59 4.20 7.13 23.95
N LYS A 60 4.21 8.46 24.10
CA LYS A 60 4.99 9.35 23.24
C LYS A 60 6.48 9.05 23.31
N ASP A 61 7.02 8.85 24.51
CA ASP A 61 8.44 8.53 24.71
C ASP A 61 8.80 7.16 24.10
N GLN A 62 7.92 6.16 24.24
CA GLN A 62 8.06 4.86 23.58
C GLN A 62 8.12 5.00 22.06
N MET A 63 7.18 5.74 21.46
CA MET A 63 7.14 6.00 20.02
C MET A 63 8.42 6.69 19.51
N ILE A 64 8.95 7.65 20.25
CA ILE A 64 10.20 8.35 19.89
C ILE A 64 11.38 7.37 19.88
N ASN A 65 11.46 6.48 20.88
CA ASN A 65 12.53 5.49 20.98
C ASN A 65 12.44 4.45 19.84
N GLU A 66 11.24 3.95 19.54
CA GLU A 66 11.02 3.02 18.42
C GLU A 66 11.37 3.67 17.08
N SER A 67 10.91 4.90 16.84
CA SER A 67 11.22 5.65 15.62
C SER A 67 12.73 5.86 15.46
N SER A 68 13.44 6.11 16.56
CA SER A 68 14.90 6.27 16.55
C SER A 68 15.62 4.96 16.23
N SER A 69 15.15 3.83 16.78
CA SER A 69 15.67 2.50 16.49
C SER A 69 15.46 2.11 15.02
N GLN A 70 14.25 2.33 14.50
CA GLN A 70 13.93 2.09 13.09
C GLN A 70 14.78 2.94 12.16
N ALA A 71 14.96 4.23 12.47
CA ALA A 71 15.84 5.10 11.69
C ALA A 71 17.28 4.59 11.65
N GLN A 72 17.80 4.05 12.76
CA GLN A 72 19.12 3.45 12.83
C GLN A 72 19.23 2.16 12.00
N GLN A 73 18.20 1.30 12.03
CA GLN A 73 18.15 0.10 11.19
C GLN A 73 18.12 0.44 9.69
N VAL A 74 17.35 1.44 9.29
CA VAL A 74 17.31 1.92 7.91
C VAL A 74 18.69 2.42 7.49
N LYS A 75 19.35 3.23 8.32
CA LYS A 75 20.70 3.73 8.02
C LYS A 75 21.72 2.59 7.84
N GLN A 76 21.67 1.55 8.68
CA GLN A 76 22.52 0.37 8.54
C GLN A 76 22.23 -0.41 7.25
N LEU A 77 20.96 -0.56 6.88
CA LEU A 77 20.58 -1.21 5.62
C LEU A 77 21.03 -0.39 4.40
N GLU A 78 20.92 0.94 4.46
CA GLU A 78 21.41 1.84 3.42
C GLU A 78 22.94 1.76 3.25
N GLU A 79 23.70 1.72 4.36
CA GLU A 79 25.16 1.56 4.33
C GLU A 79 25.57 0.19 3.76
N ARG A 80 24.88 -0.88 4.14
CA ARG A 80 25.10 -2.23 3.56
C ARG A 80 24.77 -2.28 2.08
N LEU A 81 23.70 -1.61 1.64
CA LEU A 81 23.32 -1.55 0.22
C LEU A 81 24.32 -0.76 -0.62
N LYS A 82 24.92 0.30 -0.06
CA LYS A 82 26.02 1.04 -0.72
C LYS A 82 27.30 0.20 -0.84
N GLY A 83 27.54 -0.74 0.08
CA GLY A 83 28.73 -1.59 0.12
C GLY A 83 28.63 -2.96 -0.56
N GLU A 84 27.50 -3.28 -1.21
CA GLU A 84 27.30 -4.61 -1.79
C GLU A 84 28.19 -4.84 -3.04
N PRO A 85 29.00 -5.92 -3.09
CA PRO A 85 29.70 -6.33 -4.30
C PRO A 85 28.73 -6.64 -5.46
N SER A 86 27.44 -6.87 -5.19
CA SER A 86 26.40 -6.99 -6.21
C SER A 86 26.32 -5.76 -7.12
N ASN A 87 26.49 -4.53 -6.61
CA ASN A 87 26.45 -3.35 -7.47
C ASN A 87 27.66 -3.31 -8.41
N GLN A 88 28.85 -3.67 -7.92
CA GLN A 88 30.05 -3.73 -8.75
C GLN A 88 29.98 -4.86 -9.79
N ILE A 89 29.44 -6.02 -9.41
CA ILE A 89 29.21 -7.16 -10.29
C ILE A 89 28.15 -6.81 -11.34
N ILE A 90 27.06 -6.16 -10.95
CA ILE A 90 26.02 -5.70 -11.89
C ILE A 90 26.60 -4.67 -12.86
N LEU A 91 27.43 -3.74 -12.40
CA LEU A 91 28.11 -2.75 -13.27
C LEU A 91 29.10 -3.43 -14.23
N ASP A 92 29.93 -4.37 -13.77
CA ASP A 92 30.85 -5.14 -14.64
C ASP A 92 30.07 -6.00 -15.66
N LEU A 93 28.98 -6.64 -15.23
CA LEU A 93 28.11 -7.41 -16.12
C LEU A 93 27.41 -6.50 -17.15
N GLN A 94 26.93 -5.32 -16.75
CA GLN A 94 26.35 -4.33 -17.66
C GLN A 94 27.38 -3.85 -18.69
N GLU A 95 28.62 -3.61 -18.27
CA GLU A 95 29.71 -3.20 -19.16
C GLU A 95 30.07 -4.32 -20.14
N ARG A 96 30.21 -5.56 -19.68
CA ARG A 96 30.45 -6.73 -20.56
C ARG A 96 29.32 -6.96 -21.55
N VAL A 97 28.07 -6.81 -21.13
CA VAL A 97 26.90 -6.91 -22.03
C VAL A 97 26.95 -5.83 -23.10
N LYS A 98 27.32 -4.59 -22.74
CA LYS A 98 27.48 -3.49 -23.70
C LYS A 98 28.60 -3.79 -24.70
N GLN A 99 29.76 -4.24 -24.23
CA GLN A 99 30.89 -4.61 -25.09
C GLN A 99 30.56 -5.77 -26.04
N LEU A 100 29.82 -6.78 -25.57
CA LEU A 100 29.35 -7.88 -26.41
C LEU A 100 28.38 -7.39 -27.48
N LYS A 101 27.45 -6.50 -27.12
CA LYS A 101 26.51 -5.90 -28.07
C LYS A 101 27.23 -5.12 -29.17
N ASP A 102 28.25 -4.34 -28.82
CA ASP A 102 29.06 -3.60 -29.79
C ASP A 102 29.85 -4.54 -30.73
N LYS A 103 30.34 -5.67 -30.22
CA LYS A 103 30.99 -6.70 -31.05
C LYS A 103 30.01 -7.38 -32.00
N VAL A 104 28.81 -7.71 -31.54
CA VAL A 104 27.75 -8.28 -32.38
C VAL A 104 27.37 -7.31 -33.50
N ASN A 105 27.14 -6.03 -33.18
CA ASN A 105 26.83 -5.01 -34.20
C ASN A 105 27.95 -4.84 -35.23
N LYS A 106 29.23 -4.96 -34.82
CA LYS A 106 30.38 -4.92 -35.75
C LYS A 106 30.45 -6.15 -36.65
N LEU A 107 30.11 -7.33 -36.13
CA LEU A 107 30.04 -8.56 -36.91
C LEU A 107 28.84 -8.56 -37.86
N GLU A 108 27.70 -8.04 -37.44
CA GLU A 108 26.51 -7.86 -38.27
C GLU A 108 26.71 -6.82 -39.37
N SER A 109 27.44 -5.74 -39.10
CA SER A 109 27.80 -4.74 -40.13
C SER A 109 28.96 -5.20 -41.04
N GLY A 110 29.80 -6.12 -40.59
CA GLY A 110 30.80 -6.81 -41.43
C GLY A 110 30.22 -7.95 -42.27
N ALA A 111 29.09 -8.52 -41.88
CA ALA A 111 28.32 -9.49 -42.65
C ALA A 111 27.49 -8.79 -43.74
N SER A 112 28.19 -8.12 -44.66
CA SER A 112 27.59 -7.70 -45.92
C SER A 112 27.29 -8.95 -46.74
N TYR A 113 26.01 -9.30 -46.80
CA TYR A 113 25.47 -10.31 -47.72
C TYR A 113 25.81 -9.90 -49.15
N ARG A 114 26.88 -10.45 -49.73
CA ARG A 114 27.04 -10.47 -51.18
C ARG A 114 26.02 -11.47 -51.75
N PRO A 115 25.14 -11.06 -52.66
CA PRO A 115 24.37 -12.01 -53.44
C PRO A 115 25.34 -12.75 -54.36
N LEU A 116 25.59 -14.04 -54.09
CA LEU A 116 26.25 -14.94 -55.03
C LEU A 116 25.23 -15.29 -56.12
N ASN A 117 25.09 -14.40 -57.09
CA ASN A 117 24.39 -14.65 -58.35
C ASN A 117 25.33 -14.31 -59.51
N GLN A 118 26.36 -15.13 -59.71
CA GLN A 118 27.09 -15.27 -60.98
C GLN A 118 28.02 -16.48 -60.90
N GLY A 119 27.72 -17.50 -61.70
CA GLY A 119 28.53 -18.71 -61.82
C GLY A 119 27.72 -20.00 -61.74
N PHE A 120 26.73 -20.16 -62.64
CA PHE A 120 26.31 -21.49 -63.05
C PHE A 120 27.39 -22.00 -63.99
N ASP A 121 28.20 -22.94 -63.51
CA ASP A 121 28.42 -24.25 -64.14
C ASP A 121 29.63 -24.90 -63.45
N ASP A 122 29.46 -26.16 -63.06
CA ASP A 122 30.51 -27.08 -62.64
C ASP A 122 30.92 -27.10 -61.14
N MET A 123 30.05 -27.62 -60.25
CA MET A 123 30.48 -28.40 -59.06
C MET A 123 29.28 -29.10 -58.38
N SER A 124 28.62 -30.02 -59.07
CA SER A 124 27.56 -30.83 -58.45
C SER A 124 28.19 -31.98 -57.64
N THR A 125 28.23 -31.86 -56.31
CA THR A 125 28.08 -32.96 -55.32
C THR A 125 28.40 -32.57 -53.86
N SER A 126 28.93 -31.36 -53.60
CA SER A 126 29.38 -30.95 -52.25
C SER A 126 28.38 -30.11 -51.45
N ASP A 127 27.53 -29.32 -52.11
CA ASP A 127 26.71 -28.27 -51.47
C ASP A 127 25.44 -28.77 -50.77
N SER A 128 24.94 -29.96 -51.12
CA SER A 128 23.71 -30.50 -50.50
C SER A 128 23.88 -30.82 -49.00
N LYS A 129 25.10 -31.19 -48.58
CA LYS A 129 25.41 -31.47 -47.17
C LYS A 129 25.57 -30.21 -46.32
N MET A 130 26.09 -29.12 -46.90
CA MET A 130 26.31 -27.85 -46.19
C MET A 130 24.98 -27.09 -46.02
N GLY A 131 24.16 -27.02 -47.08
CA GLY A 131 22.84 -26.37 -47.05
C GLY A 131 21.90 -27.01 -46.02
N GLY A 132 21.77 -28.34 -46.03
CA GLY A 132 20.95 -29.06 -45.05
C GLY A 132 21.42 -28.92 -43.60
N SER A 133 22.73 -28.74 -43.38
CA SER A 133 23.31 -28.51 -42.03
C SER A 133 22.98 -27.11 -41.51
N ILE A 134 22.98 -26.10 -42.38
CA ILE A 134 22.61 -24.73 -42.03
C ILE A 134 21.10 -24.62 -41.78
N GLU A 135 20.27 -25.25 -42.62
CA GLU A 135 18.82 -25.30 -42.43
C GLU A 135 18.44 -26.00 -41.13
N HIS A 136 19.09 -27.12 -40.80
CA HIS A 136 18.88 -27.81 -39.52
C HIS A 136 19.22 -26.91 -38.32
N LYS A 137 20.37 -26.22 -38.36
CA LYS A 137 20.77 -25.28 -37.30
C LYS A 137 19.81 -24.10 -37.19
N LEU A 138 19.31 -23.59 -38.30
CA LEU A 138 18.34 -22.49 -38.31
C LEU A 138 17.00 -22.93 -37.72
N ALA A 139 16.51 -24.13 -38.08
CA ALA A 139 15.30 -24.70 -37.50
C ALA A 139 15.44 -24.98 -35.99
N GLU A 140 16.61 -25.41 -35.54
CA GLU A 140 16.94 -25.61 -34.13
C GLU A 140 17.01 -24.26 -33.37
N GLN A 141 17.61 -23.24 -33.98
CA GLN A 141 17.67 -21.89 -33.44
C GLN A 141 16.27 -21.23 -33.37
N GLU A 142 15.42 -21.47 -34.36
CA GLU A 142 14.05 -20.97 -34.37
C GLU A 142 13.19 -21.65 -33.29
N ARG A 143 13.38 -22.98 -33.10
CA ARG A 143 12.76 -23.71 -31.98
C ARG A 143 13.18 -23.17 -30.62
N THR A 144 14.48 -22.98 -30.40
CA THR A 144 15.00 -22.45 -29.13
C THR A 144 14.54 -21.02 -28.89
N SER A 145 14.53 -20.18 -29.93
CA SER A 145 13.95 -18.83 -29.89
C SER A 145 12.46 -18.84 -29.52
N GLY A 146 11.68 -19.75 -30.10
CA GLY A 146 10.27 -19.97 -29.75
C GLY A 146 10.08 -20.35 -28.28
N MET A 147 10.85 -21.31 -27.78
CA MET A 147 10.82 -21.70 -26.36
C MET A 147 11.19 -20.54 -25.44
N LEU A 148 12.23 -19.77 -25.78
CA LEU A 148 12.67 -18.61 -24.98
C LEU A 148 11.57 -17.54 -24.90
N LYS A 149 10.82 -17.30 -25.98
CA LYS A 149 9.67 -16.37 -25.97
C LYS A 149 8.55 -16.83 -25.03
N VAL A 150 8.28 -18.13 -24.99
CA VAL A 150 7.28 -18.71 -24.06
C VAL A 150 7.75 -18.57 -22.62
N HIS A 151 8.99 -18.97 -22.33
CA HIS A 151 9.58 -18.82 -20.99
C HIS A 151 9.59 -17.35 -20.52
N LEU A 152 9.93 -16.42 -21.41
CA LEU A 152 9.92 -14.99 -21.09
C LEU A 152 8.50 -14.49 -20.76
N SER A 153 7.49 -14.99 -21.48
CA SER A 153 6.09 -14.66 -21.21
C SER A 153 5.61 -15.21 -19.87
N GLU A 154 6.02 -16.44 -19.53
CA GLU A 154 5.73 -17.06 -18.24
C GLU A 154 6.41 -16.32 -17.08
N LEU A 155 7.71 -16.01 -17.21
CA LEU A 155 8.45 -15.22 -16.21
C LEU A 155 7.83 -13.83 -16.01
N LYS A 156 7.37 -13.19 -17.09
CA LYS A 156 6.66 -11.91 -17.00
C LYS A 156 5.36 -12.02 -16.20
N LEU A 157 4.61 -13.10 -16.42
CA LEU A 157 3.37 -13.35 -15.67
C LEU A 157 3.66 -13.62 -14.19
N GLN A 158 4.66 -14.44 -13.88
CA GLN A 158 5.10 -14.72 -12.51
C GLN A 158 5.58 -13.46 -11.80
N LEU A 159 6.38 -12.62 -12.48
CA LEU A 159 6.85 -11.35 -11.94
C LEU A 159 5.68 -10.41 -11.64
N GLN A 160 4.73 -10.28 -12.57
CA GLN A 160 3.56 -9.44 -12.36
C GLN A 160 2.73 -9.93 -11.17
N ALA A 161 2.55 -11.25 -11.01
CA ALA A 161 1.88 -11.82 -9.85
C ALA A 161 2.65 -11.55 -8.54
N SER A 162 3.98 -11.67 -8.56
CA SER A 162 4.82 -11.40 -7.38
C SER A 162 4.80 -9.93 -6.97
N LEU A 163 4.82 -9.00 -7.93
CA LEU A 163 4.75 -7.56 -7.66
C LEU A 163 3.38 -7.13 -7.14
N ALA A 164 2.32 -7.83 -7.54
CA ALA A 164 0.95 -7.59 -7.07
C ALA A 164 0.65 -8.27 -5.72
N SER A 165 1.47 -9.24 -5.28
CA SER A 165 1.23 -10.02 -4.06
C SER A 165 1.56 -9.20 -2.81
N THR A 166 0.58 -9.06 -1.91
CA THR A 166 0.77 -8.49 -0.58
C THR A 166 0.76 -9.59 0.50
N TYR A 167 1.45 -9.36 1.62
CA TYR A 167 1.64 -10.35 2.70
C TYR A 167 1.17 -9.84 4.07
N ASN A 168 0.30 -8.85 4.08
CA ASN A 168 -0.25 -8.23 5.30
C ASN A 168 -1.78 -8.29 5.34
N GLY A 169 -2.41 -9.11 4.50
CA GLY A 169 -3.86 -9.22 4.39
C GLY A 169 -4.55 -8.04 3.69
N SER A 170 -3.83 -6.97 3.35
CA SER A 170 -4.38 -5.81 2.64
C SER A 170 -4.01 -5.86 1.16
N PHE A 171 -4.99 -5.76 0.27
CA PHE A 171 -4.77 -5.87 -1.18
C PHE A 171 -5.48 -4.73 -1.93
N LEU A 172 -4.75 -4.07 -2.83
CA LEU A 172 -5.27 -3.01 -3.70
C LEU A 172 -5.22 -3.50 -5.15
N TRP A 173 -6.38 -3.64 -5.77
CA TRP A 173 -6.48 -4.06 -7.16
C TRP A 173 -6.93 -2.91 -8.07
N ARG A 174 -6.06 -2.56 -9.03
CA ARG A 174 -6.42 -1.64 -10.11
C ARG A 174 -6.89 -2.41 -11.33
N ILE A 175 -8.13 -2.20 -11.73
CA ILE A 175 -8.71 -2.77 -12.96
C ILE A 175 -8.49 -1.79 -14.12
N PRO A 176 -7.64 -2.10 -15.11
CA PRO A 176 -7.50 -1.27 -16.30
C PRO A 176 -8.69 -1.45 -17.25
N ASP A 177 -8.97 -0.43 -18.07
CA ASP A 177 -9.90 -0.49 -19.19
C ASP A 177 -11.32 -0.98 -18.84
N VAL A 178 -11.86 -0.48 -17.72
CA VAL A 178 -13.19 -0.84 -17.20
C VAL A 178 -14.29 -0.73 -18.26
N LYS A 179 -14.20 0.25 -19.18
CA LYS A 179 -15.16 0.40 -20.29
C LYS A 179 -15.17 -0.79 -21.24
N GLN A 180 -13.98 -1.29 -21.62
CA GLN A 180 -13.85 -2.47 -22.47
C GLN A 180 -14.33 -3.71 -21.74
N ARG A 181 -13.86 -3.92 -20.50
CA ARG A 181 -14.24 -5.07 -19.68
C ARG A 181 -15.74 -5.15 -19.42
N LYS A 182 -16.40 -4.00 -19.24
CA LYS A 182 -17.86 -3.94 -19.11
C LYS A 182 -18.57 -4.40 -20.39
N ARG A 183 -18.09 -3.99 -21.57
CA ARG A 183 -18.64 -4.47 -22.85
C ARG A 183 -18.45 -5.98 -22.98
N ASP A 184 -17.26 -6.48 -22.68
CA ASP A 184 -16.96 -7.91 -22.76
C ASP A 184 -17.86 -8.75 -21.83
N ALA A 185 -18.22 -8.22 -20.66
CA ALA A 185 -19.16 -8.86 -19.74
C ALA A 185 -20.60 -8.83 -20.26
N ILE A 186 -21.05 -7.70 -20.84
CA ILE A 186 -22.38 -7.56 -21.44
C ILE A 186 -22.54 -8.47 -22.67
N GLU A 187 -21.50 -8.56 -23.50
CA GLU A 187 -21.43 -9.44 -24.66
C GLU A 187 -21.24 -10.93 -24.28
N GLY A 188 -21.03 -11.24 -23.00
CA GLY A 188 -20.85 -12.59 -22.49
C GLY A 188 -19.48 -13.22 -22.79
N LYS A 189 -18.51 -12.46 -23.30
CA LYS A 189 -17.13 -12.94 -23.56
C LYS A 189 -16.38 -13.24 -22.28
N THR A 190 -16.43 -12.31 -21.32
CA THR A 190 -15.76 -12.43 -20.02
C THR A 190 -16.64 -11.85 -18.93
N THR A 191 -17.42 -12.69 -18.26
CA THR A 191 -18.40 -12.26 -17.23
C THR A 191 -17.78 -12.07 -15.84
N SER A 192 -16.62 -12.69 -15.59
CA SER A 192 -15.90 -12.60 -14.32
C SER A 192 -14.39 -12.52 -14.55
N ILE A 193 -13.69 -11.81 -13.67
CA ILE A 193 -12.23 -11.70 -13.66
C ILE A 193 -11.74 -11.95 -12.24
N CYS A 194 -10.71 -12.78 -12.11
CA CYS A 194 -10.09 -13.10 -10.82
C CYS A 194 -8.91 -12.16 -10.56
N THR A 195 -8.72 -11.74 -9.31
CA THR A 195 -7.54 -10.98 -8.90
C THR A 195 -6.29 -11.84 -8.88
N PRO A 196 -5.09 -11.24 -9.02
CA PRO A 196 -3.87 -11.86 -8.55
C PRO A 196 -4.00 -12.30 -7.08
N PRO A 197 -3.26 -13.34 -6.66
CA PRO A 197 -3.33 -13.82 -5.29
C PRO A 197 -2.70 -12.83 -4.31
N PHE A 198 -3.28 -12.74 -3.11
CA PHE A 198 -2.73 -12.00 -1.98
C PHE A 198 -2.76 -12.87 -0.72
N TYR A 199 -1.96 -12.51 0.28
CA TYR A 199 -1.70 -13.37 1.43
C TYR A 199 -2.02 -12.64 2.74
N THR A 200 -2.56 -13.37 3.71
CA THR A 200 -2.77 -12.84 5.07
C THR A 200 -1.46 -12.65 5.85
N GLY A 201 -0.35 -13.25 5.39
CA GLY A 201 0.96 -13.28 6.04
C GLY A 201 2.00 -13.96 5.16
N ARG A 202 3.30 -13.86 5.49
CA ARG A 202 4.39 -14.54 4.74
C ARG A 202 4.16 -16.06 4.60
N ASN A 203 3.61 -16.67 5.66
CA ASN A 203 3.22 -18.09 5.73
C ASN A 203 1.72 -18.23 5.98
N GLY A 204 0.92 -17.28 5.47
CA GLY A 204 -0.52 -17.19 5.70
C GLY A 204 -1.36 -17.85 4.60
N TYR A 205 -2.68 -17.60 4.64
CA TYR A 205 -3.61 -18.07 3.63
C TYR A 205 -3.47 -17.29 2.33
N LYS A 206 -3.56 -18.00 1.19
CA LYS A 206 -3.59 -17.42 -0.16
C LYS A 206 -5.04 -17.17 -0.56
N MET A 207 -5.35 -15.93 -0.95
CA MET A 207 -6.70 -15.45 -1.26
C MET A 207 -6.75 -14.76 -2.63
N CYS A 208 -7.93 -14.70 -3.25
CA CYS A 208 -8.22 -13.97 -4.49
C CYS A 208 -9.70 -13.55 -4.49
N ILE A 209 -10.05 -12.54 -5.27
CA ILE A 209 -11.41 -11.99 -5.42
C ILE A 209 -11.86 -12.12 -6.87
#